data_AF-A0A3M1FSU4-F1
#
_entry.id   AF-A0A3M1FSU4-F1
#
_cell.length_a   1.000
_cell.length_b   1.000
_cell.length_c   1.000
_cell.angle_alpha   90.00
_cell.angle_beta   90.00
_cell.angle_gamma   90.00
#
_symmetry.space_group_name_H-M   'P 1'
#
loop_
_entity.id
_entity.type
_entity.pdbx_description
1 polymer ?
#
loop_
_entity_poly.entity_id
_entity_poly.type
_entity_poly.pdbx_seq_one_letter_code
_entity_poly.pdbx_strand_id
1 'polypeptide(L)'
;MKNIFFLFVLYFFFIGNVLSFAETSCTAKVTYTWHSEGEEKEREETFLEMQSSAENEEKAKEALKSIYARRQKQALEECRKKHENLSGCISSRLQSASQVLSLLSFTAKREMEKSIINDCKKQNGKCLKVNFGDIHCAVSQKEEQETNKEEGTKKKKK
;
A
#
# COMPACT_ATOMS: atom_id res chain seq x y z
N MET A 1 30.39 40.88 -33.99
CA MET A 1 30.55 39.44 -33.65
C MET A 1 30.04 39.11 -32.24
N LYS A 2 28.81 39.50 -31.86
CA LYS A 2 28.22 39.20 -30.53
C LYS A 2 26.88 38.44 -30.59
N ASN A 3 26.28 38.29 -31.77
CA ASN A 3 24.95 37.67 -31.95
C ASN A 3 24.97 36.17 -32.26
N ILE A 4 26.12 35.58 -32.61
CA ILE A 4 26.21 34.15 -32.96
C ILE A 4 26.22 33.26 -31.69
N PHE A 5 26.73 33.78 -30.57
CA PHE A 5 26.82 33.04 -29.31
C PHE A 5 25.45 32.82 -28.65
N PHE A 6 24.51 33.76 -28.82
CA PHE A 6 23.16 33.67 -28.26
C PHE A 6 22.30 32.60 -28.96
N LEU A 7 22.53 32.35 -30.24
CA LEU A 7 21.82 31.30 -31.00
C LEU A 7 22.25 29.89 -30.59
N PHE A 8 23.53 29.68 -30.22
CA PHE A 8 24.01 28.38 -29.74
C PHE A 8 23.47 28.03 -28.35
N VAL A 9 23.35 29.00 -27.44
CA VAL A 9 22.83 28.77 -26.08
C VAL A 9 21.33 28.44 -26.10
N LEU A 10 20.55 29.05 -27.00
CA LEU A 10 19.13 28.71 -27.17
C LEU A 10 18.91 27.35 -27.84
N TYR A 11 19.82 26.92 -28.73
CA TYR A 11 19.73 25.61 -29.39
C TYR A 11 19.98 24.44 -28.42
N PHE A 12 20.92 24.60 -27.46
CA PHE A 12 21.15 23.60 -26.42
C PHE A 12 19.99 23.48 -25.42
N PHE A 13 19.22 24.55 -25.19
CA PHE A 13 18.04 24.50 -24.32
C PHE A 13 16.86 23.73 -24.93
N PHE A 14 16.79 23.61 -26.26
CA PHE A 14 15.69 22.90 -26.94
C PHE A 14 15.95 21.40 -27.17
N ILE A 15 17.20 20.94 -27.21
CA ILE A 15 17.52 19.52 -27.46
C ILE A 15 17.54 18.68 -26.16
N GLY A 16 17.62 19.32 -25.00
CA GLY A 16 17.83 18.63 -23.72
C GLY A 16 16.61 17.93 -23.09
N ASN A 17 15.42 17.92 -23.71
CA ASN A 17 14.18 17.68 -22.96
C ASN A 17 13.24 16.55 -23.44
N VAL A 18 13.67 15.66 -24.35
CA VAL A 18 12.76 14.58 -24.80
C VAL A 18 13.45 13.21 -24.95
N LEU A 19 14.23 12.82 -23.95
CA LEU A 19 14.48 11.39 -23.71
C LEU A 19 13.42 10.89 -22.74
N SER A 20 12.21 10.69 -23.27
CA SER A 20 11.15 9.95 -22.58
C SER A 20 11.55 8.47 -22.59
N PHE A 21 12.37 8.07 -21.62
CA PHE A 21 12.69 6.66 -21.44
C PHE A 21 11.42 5.94 -20.99
N ALA A 22 11.09 4.84 -21.66
CA ALA A 22 10.00 3.96 -21.25
C ALA A 22 10.25 3.51 -19.80
N GLU A 23 9.37 3.92 -18.89
CA GLU A 23 9.51 3.66 -17.47
C GLU A 23 8.86 2.31 -17.18
N THR A 24 9.65 1.33 -16.73
CA THR A 24 9.13 0.03 -16.32
C THR A 24 8.71 0.09 -14.87
N SER A 25 7.44 -0.23 -14.62
CA SER A 25 6.87 -0.32 -13.28
C SER A 25 6.66 -1.78 -12.90
N CYS A 26 7.15 -2.18 -11.73
CA CYS A 26 6.92 -3.50 -11.15
C CYS A 26 6.07 -3.37 -9.89
N THR A 27 5.15 -4.31 -9.67
CA THR A 27 4.35 -4.45 -8.46
C THR A 27 4.57 -5.81 -7.80
N ALA A 28 4.50 -5.86 -6.48
CA ALA A 28 4.57 -7.10 -5.71
C ALA A 28 3.75 -6.98 -4.42
N LYS A 29 3.13 -8.09 -4.00
CA LYS A 29 2.36 -8.16 -2.76
C LYS A 29 3.19 -8.77 -1.65
N VAL A 30 3.06 -8.22 -0.44
CA VAL A 30 3.59 -8.82 0.79
C VAL A 30 2.41 -9.45 1.50
N THR A 31 2.45 -10.78 1.65
CA THR A 31 1.42 -11.54 2.37
C THR A 31 2.04 -12.18 3.61
N TYR A 32 1.23 -12.46 4.62
CA TYR A 32 1.64 -13.31 5.74
C TYR A 32 0.66 -14.46 5.92
N THR A 33 1.20 -15.61 6.32
CA THR A 33 0.42 -16.77 6.72
C THR A 33 0.36 -16.87 8.23
N TRP A 34 -0.82 -17.21 8.73
CA TRP A 34 -1.06 -17.44 10.15
C TRP A 34 -2.01 -18.61 10.33
N HIS A 35 -1.92 -19.22 11.51
CA HIS A 35 -2.70 -20.37 11.90
C HIS A 35 -3.61 -20.00 13.06
N SER A 36 -4.92 -20.16 12.88
CA SER A 36 -5.89 -19.92 13.95
C SER A 36 -5.85 -21.06 14.95
N GLU A 37 -5.98 -20.75 16.24
CA GLU A 37 -6.06 -21.77 17.28
C GLU A 37 -7.30 -22.65 17.06
N GLY A 38 -7.09 -23.96 16.81
CA GLY A 38 -8.16 -24.94 16.59
C GLY A 38 -8.59 -25.17 15.14
N GLU A 39 -7.96 -24.53 14.15
CA GLU A 39 -8.20 -24.80 12.73
C GLU A 39 -6.96 -25.39 12.07
N GLU A 40 -7.06 -26.51 11.35
CA GLU A 40 -5.89 -27.13 10.70
C GLU A 40 -5.35 -26.32 9.51
N LYS A 41 -6.17 -25.44 8.92
CA LYS A 41 -5.81 -24.71 7.70
C LYS A 41 -5.06 -23.42 8.01
N GLU A 42 -3.96 -23.19 7.29
CA GLU A 42 -3.30 -21.90 7.25
C GLU A 42 -4.17 -20.87 6.51
N ARG A 43 -4.17 -19.64 7.02
CA ARG A 43 -4.83 -18.50 6.40
C ARG A 43 -3.77 -17.54 5.88
N GLU A 44 -3.96 -17.04 4.67
CA GLU A 44 -3.10 -16.03 4.07
C GLU A 44 -3.82 -14.67 4.04
N GLU A 45 -3.12 -13.62 4.46
CA GLU A 45 -3.63 -12.25 4.43
C GLU A 45 -2.63 -11.33 3.71
N THR A 46 -3.14 -10.40 2.90
CA THR A 46 -2.31 -9.40 2.23
C THR A 46 -2.05 -8.23 3.17
N PHE A 47 -0.78 -7.95 3.44
CA PHE A 47 -0.35 -6.83 4.26
C PHE A 47 -0.27 -5.53 3.45
N LEU A 48 0.43 -5.56 2.32
CA LEU A 48 0.69 -4.38 1.50
C LEU A 48 0.99 -4.78 0.06
N GLU A 49 0.55 -3.95 -0.88
CA GLU A 49 1.01 -3.97 -2.27
C GLU A 49 2.06 -2.87 -2.46
N MET A 50 3.20 -3.24 -3.04
CA MET A 50 4.34 -2.35 -3.27
C MET A 50 4.55 -2.18 -4.76
N GLN A 51 5.01 -0.99 -5.15
CA GLN A 51 5.34 -0.66 -6.53
C GLN A 51 6.72 0.01 -6.58
N SER A 52 7.49 -0.28 -7.61
CA SER A 52 8.70 0.47 -7.95
C SER A 52 8.72 0.73 -9.46
N SER A 53 9.34 1.84 -9.85
CA SER A 53 9.55 2.17 -11.25
C SER A 53 11.03 2.45 -11.50
N ALA A 54 11.55 2.02 -12.65
CA ALA A 54 12.91 2.28 -13.07
C ALA A 54 13.04 2.27 -14.61
N GLU A 55 14.22 2.69 -15.10
CA GLU A 55 14.58 2.68 -16.52
C GLU A 55 14.53 1.29 -17.16
N ASN A 56 14.66 0.23 -16.36
CA ASN A 56 14.58 -1.15 -16.82
C ASN A 56 13.99 -2.07 -15.74
N GLU A 57 13.55 -3.26 -16.17
CA GLU A 57 12.89 -4.24 -15.30
C GLU A 57 13.79 -4.72 -14.16
N GLU A 58 15.08 -4.94 -14.42
CA GLU A 58 16.03 -5.43 -13.43
C GLU A 58 16.21 -4.45 -12.27
N LYS A 59 16.41 -3.16 -12.57
CA LYS A 59 16.51 -2.09 -11.58
C LYS A 59 15.22 -1.95 -10.78
N ALA A 60 14.06 -2.05 -11.43
CA ALA A 60 12.76 -1.99 -10.74
C ALA A 60 12.60 -3.17 -9.77
N LYS A 61 12.94 -4.40 -10.20
CA LYS A 61 12.92 -5.60 -9.34
C LYS A 61 13.90 -5.51 -8.17
N GLU A 62 15.12 -5.01 -8.41
CA GLU A 62 16.12 -4.82 -7.35
C GLU A 62 15.64 -3.79 -6.31
N ALA A 63 15.08 -2.67 -6.76
CA ALA A 63 14.47 -1.68 -5.89
C ALA A 63 13.35 -2.30 -5.03
N LEU A 64 12.45 -3.09 -5.63
CA LEU A 64 11.40 -3.80 -4.88
C LEU A 64 11.97 -4.76 -3.83
N LYS A 65 12.99 -5.56 -4.18
CA LYS A 65 13.64 -6.49 -3.26
C LYS A 65 14.27 -5.77 -2.05
N SER A 66 14.86 -4.60 -2.26
CA SER A 66 15.43 -3.80 -1.18
C SER A 66 14.35 -3.29 -0.20
N ILE A 67 13.19 -2.89 -0.72
CA ILE A 67 12.05 -2.43 0.08
C ILE A 67 11.42 -3.63 0.83
N TYR A 68 11.37 -4.79 0.19
CA TYR A 68 10.77 -6.00 0.75
C TYR A 68 11.38 -6.40 2.10
N ALA A 69 12.70 -6.41 2.24
CA ALA A 69 13.36 -6.82 3.50
C ALA A 69 12.87 -5.98 4.70
N ARG A 70 12.69 -4.66 4.51
CA ARG A 70 12.15 -3.77 5.53
C ARG A 70 10.67 -4.06 5.81
N ARG A 71 9.87 -4.32 4.77
CA ARG A 71 8.43 -4.61 4.92
C ARG A 71 8.16 -5.98 5.51
N GLN A 72 9.05 -6.95 5.32
CA GLN A 72 8.89 -8.29 5.86
C GLN A 72 8.80 -8.28 7.39
N LYS A 73 9.70 -7.52 8.05
CA LYS A 73 9.67 -7.37 9.51
C LYS A 73 8.38 -6.67 9.98
N GLN A 74 7.95 -5.64 9.27
CA GLN A 74 6.71 -4.92 9.58
C GLN A 74 5.46 -5.81 9.42
N ALA A 75 5.40 -6.62 8.36
CA ALA A 75 4.31 -7.56 8.14
C ALA A 75 4.23 -8.62 9.25
N LEU A 76 5.38 -9.12 9.72
CA LEU A 76 5.42 -10.06 10.83
C LEU A 76 4.97 -9.40 12.15
N GLU A 77 5.46 -8.19 12.45
CA GLU A 77 5.04 -7.44 13.64
C GLU A 77 3.54 -7.15 13.63
N GLU A 78 2.99 -6.75 12.49
CA GLU A 78 1.55 -6.49 12.35
C GLU A 78 0.74 -7.79 12.49
N CYS A 79 1.20 -8.89 11.88
CA CYS A 79 0.59 -10.20 12.08
C CYS A 79 0.53 -10.56 13.57
N ARG A 80 1.65 -10.46 14.30
CA ARG A 80 1.70 -10.80 15.74
C ARG A 80 0.81 -9.90 16.56
N LYS A 81 0.80 -8.61 16.26
CA LYS A 81 -0.08 -7.64 16.93
C LYS A 81 -1.55 -7.96 16.73
N LYS A 82 -1.94 -8.46 15.56
CA LYS A 82 -3.32 -8.78 15.23
C LYS A 82 -3.76 -10.16 15.71
N HIS A 83 -2.88 -11.15 15.64
CA HIS A 83 -3.23 -12.56 15.82
C HIS A 83 -2.60 -13.22 17.06
N GLU A 84 -1.49 -12.72 17.59
CA GLU A 84 -0.83 -13.29 18.79
C GLU A 84 -1.12 -12.47 20.07
N ASN A 85 -1.77 -11.31 19.96
CA ASN A 85 -2.03 -10.40 21.09
C ASN A 85 -3.50 -10.40 21.51
N LEU A 86 -3.96 -11.52 22.11
CA LEU A 86 -5.34 -11.68 22.58
C LEU A 86 -5.78 -10.55 23.52
N SER A 87 -4.94 -10.21 24.50
CA SER A 87 -5.24 -9.15 25.49
C SER A 87 -5.39 -7.77 24.84
N GLY A 88 -4.55 -7.47 23.83
CA GLY A 88 -4.65 -6.25 23.04
C GLY A 88 -5.93 -6.20 22.19
N CYS A 89 -6.34 -7.33 21.60
CA CYS A 89 -7.61 -7.42 20.89
C CYS A 89 -8.79 -7.12 21.83
N ILE A 90 -8.84 -7.79 22.98
CA ILE A 90 -9.93 -7.64 23.95
C ILE A 90 -10.00 -6.19 24.44
N SER A 91 -8.88 -5.62 24.88
CA SER A 91 -8.85 -4.26 25.43
C SER A 91 -9.26 -3.21 24.40
N SER A 92 -8.75 -3.31 23.17
CA SER A 92 -9.10 -2.38 22.08
C SER A 92 -10.58 -2.47 21.68
N ARG A 93 -11.13 -3.69 21.59
CA ARG A 93 -12.55 -3.90 21.28
C ARG A 93 -13.47 -3.41 22.40
N LEU A 94 -13.14 -3.68 23.65
CA LEU A 94 -13.89 -3.16 24.81
C LEU A 94 -13.81 -1.64 24.89
N GLN A 95 -12.64 -1.05 24.64
CA GLN A 95 -12.47 0.41 24.61
C GLN A 95 -13.34 1.04 23.51
N SER A 96 -13.35 0.45 22.31
CA SER A 96 -14.18 0.90 21.19
C SER A 96 -15.68 0.76 21.46
N ALA A 97 -16.07 -0.27 22.24
CA ALA A 97 -17.45 -0.51 22.63
C ALA A 97 -17.87 0.22 23.92
N SER A 98 -16.96 0.93 24.60
CA SER A 98 -17.18 1.45 25.97
C SER A 98 -18.41 2.35 26.11
N GLN A 99 -18.66 3.21 25.12
CA GLN A 99 -19.82 4.10 25.09
C GLN A 99 -21.14 3.34 24.93
N VAL A 100 -21.15 2.24 24.18
CA VAL A 100 -22.35 1.41 24.01
C VAL A 100 -22.58 0.57 25.26
N LEU A 101 -21.51 -0.01 25.83
CA LEU A 101 -21.56 -0.85 27.02
C LEU A 101 -22.14 -0.11 28.24
N SER A 102 -21.98 1.21 28.34
CA SER A 102 -22.54 2.00 29.44
C SER A 102 -24.05 2.21 29.34
N LEU A 103 -24.64 2.04 28.15
CA LEU A 103 -26.08 2.19 27.89
C LEU A 103 -26.84 0.86 28.02
N LEU A 104 -26.13 -0.27 28.11
CA LEU A 104 -26.71 -1.60 28.17
C LEU A 104 -27.06 -2.03 29.60
N SER A 105 -28.07 -2.90 29.73
CA SER A 105 -28.33 -3.60 30.98
C SER A 105 -27.15 -4.51 31.34
N PHE A 106 -27.02 -4.87 32.63
CA PHE A 106 -25.93 -5.73 33.10
C PHE A 106 -25.83 -7.05 32.31
N THR A 107 -26.96 -7.68 32.01
CA THR A 107 -27.02 -8.93 31.23
C THR A 107 -26.52 -8.72 29.80
N ALA A 108 -27.00 -7.67 29.11
CA ALA A 108 -26.59 -7.37 27.75
C ALA A 108 -25.10 -6.99 27.67
N LYS A 109 -24.60 -6.21 28.65
CA LYS A 109 -23.18 -5.88 28.79
C LYS A 109 -22.32 -7.14 28.89
N ARG A 110 -22.69 -8.07 29.79
CA ARG A 110 -21.96 -9.32 29.98
C ARG A 110 -21.95 -10.19 28.72
N GLU A 111 -23.04 -10.22 27.98
CA GLU A 111 -23.13 -10.98 26.73
C GLU A 111 -22.28 -10.35 25.62
N MET A 112 -22.28 -9.03 25.53
CA MET A 112 -21.40 -8.31 24.61
C MET A 112 -19.92 -8.51 24.93
N GLU A 113 -19.53 -8.45 26.20
CA GLU A 113 -18.16 -8.75 26.66
C GLU A 113 -17.74 -10.17 26.30
N LYS A 114 -18.61 -11.17 26.53
CA LYS A 114 -18.35 -12.56 26.12
C LYS A 114 -18.19 -12.69 24.62
N SER A 115 -19.04 -12.05 23.82
CA SER A 115 -18.94 -12.06 22.37
C SER A 115 -17.59 -11.51 21.91
N ILE A 116 -17.17 -10.36 22.45
CA ILE A 116 -15.86 -9.75 22.16
C ILE A 116 -14.71 -10.70 22.50
N ILE A 117 -14.76 -11.34 23.68
CA ILE A 117 -13.75 -12.32 24.09
C ILE A 117 -13.71 -13.49 23.11
N ASN A 118 -14.86 -14.04 22.73
CA ASN A 118 -14.95 -15.17 21.81
C ASN A 118 -14.45 -14.81 20.41
N ASP A 119 -14.76 -13.61 19.91
CA ASP A 119 -14.27 -13.15 18.61
C ASP A 119 -12.76 -12.95 18.61
N CYS A 120 -12.21 -12.35 19.67
CA CYS A 120 -10.77 -12.23 19.83
C CYS A 120 -10.08 -13.59 19.96
N LYS A 121 -10.69 -14.57 20.64
CA LYS A 121 -10.16 -15.96 20.68
C LYS A 121 -10.17 -16.64 19.31
N LYS A 122 -11.21 -16.42 18.50
CA LYS A 122 -11.26 -16.96 17.12
C LYS A 122 -10.24 -16.31 16.18
N GLN A 123 -9.79 -15.10 16.50
CA GLN A 123 -8.73 -14.40 15.74
C GLN A 123 -7.34 -14.67 16.32
N ASN A 124 -7.27 -15.30 17.49
CA ASN A 124 -6.04 -15.70 18.15
C ASN A 124 -5.41 -16.87 17.38
N GLY A 125 -4.11 -16.78 17.18
CA GLY A 125 -3.37 -17.71 16.37
C GLY A 125 -1.88 -17.48 16.47
N LYS A 126 -1.14 -18.18 15.60
CA LYS A 126 0.31 -18.03 15.48
C LYS A 126 0.68 -17.57 14.08
N CYS A 127 1.51 -16.55 14.01
CA CYS A 127 2.08 -16.08 12.76
C CYS A 127 3.19 -17.02 12.33
N LEU A 128 3.12 -17.50 11.08
CA LEU A 128 4.04 -18.50 10.56
C LEU A 128 5.12 -17.85 9.71
N LYS A 129 4.74 -17.32 8.54
CA LYS A 129 5.69 -16.85 7.54
C LYS A 129 5.17 -15.60 6.84
N VAL A 130 6.09 -14.73 6.45
CA VAL A 130 5.82 -13.65 5.52
C VAL A 130 6.34 -14.08 4.15
N ASN A 131 5.47 -14.03 3.14
CA ASN A 131 5.79 -14.36 1.77
C ASN A 131 5.88 -13.09 0.92
N PHE A 132 6.83 -13.11 -0.01
CA PHE A 132 6.88 -12.16 -1.10
C PHE A 132 6.15 -12.79 -2.29
N GLY A 133 5.06 -12.16 -2.70
CA GLY A 133 4.32 -12.59 -3.88
C GLY A 133 5.11 -12.39 -5.17
N ASP A 134 4.57 -12.92 -6.25
CA ASP A 134 5.17 -12.78 -7.58
C ASP A 134 5.28 -11.31 -7.99
N ILE A 135 6.40 -10.96 -8.63
CA ILE A 135 6.63 -9.62 -9.15
C ILE A 135 6.03 -9.54 -10.55
N HIS A 136 5.09 -8.63 -10.74
CA HIS A 136 4.51 -8.32 -12.04
C HIS A 136 5.05 -6.99 -12.57
N CYS A 137 5.66 -7.00 -13.74
CA CYS A 137 6.23 -5.79 -14.36
C CYS A 137 5.46 -5.42 -15.63
N ALA A 138 5.24 -4.13 -15.81
CA ALA A 138 4.60 -3.55 -16.99
C ALA A 138 5.40 -2.33 -17.46
N VAL A 139 5.55 -2.19 -18.77
CA VAL A 139 6.16 -1.00 -19.38
C VAL A 139 5.09 0.07 -19.48
N SER A 140 5.26 1.17 -18.76
CA SER A 140 4.33 2.30 -18.84
C SER A 140 4.67 3.11 -20.09
N GLN A 141 3.87 2.97 -21.13
CA GLN A 141 3.86 3.92 -22.23
C GLN A 141 3.11 5.15 -21.73
N LYS A 142 3.85 6.19 -21.30
CA LYS A 142 3.25 7.50 -21.02
C LYS A 142 2.68 8.04 -22.34
N GLU A 143 1.39 7.81 -22.58
CA GLU A 143 0.66 8.56 -23.59
C GLU A 143 0.67 10.03 -23.15
N GLU A 144 1.35 10.88 -23.92
CA GLU A 144 1.25 12.32 -23.81
C GLU A 144 -0.21 12.72 -24.07
N GLN A 145 -1.01 12.81 -23.01
CA GLN A 145 -2.29 13.50 -23.06
C GLN A 145 -2.01 14.99 -23.24
N GLU A 146 -1.86 15.40 -24.51
CA GLU A 146 -1.95 16.79 -24.93
C GLU A 146 -3.30 17.35 -24.49
N THR A 147 -3.26 18.15 -23.42
CA THR A 147 -4.39 18.94 -22.98
C THR A 147 -4.57 20.10 -23.95
N ASN A 148 -5.30 19.85 -25.05
CA ASN A 148 -5.97 20.90 -25.81
C ASN A 148 -7.05 21.52 -24.92
N LYS A 149 -6.66 22.47 -24.07
CA LYS A 149 -7.59 23.42 -23.45
C LYS A 149 -8.04 24.39 -24.54
N GLU A 150 -9.19 24.10 -25.14
CA GLU A 150 -9.93 25.06 -25.94
C GLU A 150 -10.21 26.33 -25.11
N GLU A 151 -9.66 27.45 -25.57
CA GLU A 151 -9.95 28.80 -25.12
C GLU A 151 -11.40 29.18 -25.48
N GLY A 152 -12.34 28.92 -24.58
CA GLY A 152 -13.70 29.46 -24.66
C GLY A 152 -13.80 30.86 -24.05
N THR A 153 -13.21 31.89 -24.66
CA THR A 153 -13.39 33.28 -24.21
C THR A 153 -14.78 33.80 -24.62
N LYS A 154 -15.73 33.80 -23.67
CA LYS A 154 -17.05 34.44 -23.83
C LYS A 154 -16.90 35.96 -24.09
N LYS A 155 -17.21 36.39 -25.32
CA LYS A 155 -17.47 37.80 -25.67
C LYS A 155 -18.78 38.25 -25.01
N LYS A 156 -18.67 39.18 -24.06
CA LYS A 156 -19.78 39.96 -23.51
C LYS A 156 -19.99 41.21 -24.39
N LYS A 157 -21.09 41.25 -25.13
CA LYS A 157 -21.73 42.42 -25.76
C LYS A 157 -23.22 42.11 -25.71
N LYS A 158 -24.14 42.99 -25.36
CA LYS A 158 -24.15 44.35 -24.84
C LYS A 158 -25.56 44.49 -24.26
#